data_AF-A0A285ZRA1-F1
#
_entry.id   AF-A0A285ZRA1-F1
#
_cell.length_a   1.000
_cell.length_b   1.000
_cell.length_c   1.000
_cell.angle_alpha   90.00
_cell.angle_beta   90.00
_cell.angle_gamma   90.00
#
_symmetry.space_group_name_H-M   'P 1'
#
loop_
_entity.id
_entity.type
_entity.pdbx_description
1 polymer ?
#
loop_
_entity_poly.entity_id
_entity_poly.type
_entity_poly.pdbx_seq_one_letter_code
_entity_poly.pdbx_strand_id
1 'polypeptide(L)'
;MKSRINVPTVPLDEAIARVTRFRDQLIKQVPEANIPRAVFIPIADIMAIIEKFQELDEHGNIRNSLTGVRAYFAVKDGDQALPDDVTALIVPVDLAGSDIVAHTTGVEGEEDDDSDIYDFTQPCPDKCDPDSPLYV
;
A
#
# COMPACT_ATOMS: atom_id res chain seq x y z
N MET A 1 21.39 11.63 15.47
CA MET A 1 20.80 10.44 16.09
C MET A 1 19.33 10.43 15.71
N LYS A 2 18.86 9.45 14.92
CA LYS A 2 17.44 9.43 14.47
C LYS A 2 16.55 9.18 15.69
N SER A 3 15.47 9.94 15.83
CA SER A 3 14.46 9.72 16.86
C SER A 3 13.94 8.28 16.78
N ARG A 4 13.86 7.58 17.91
CA ARG A 4 13.24 6.26 17.97
C ARG A 4 11.73 6.45 17.89
N ILE A 5 11.17 6.17 16.72
CA ILE A 5 9.72 6.03 16.57
C ILE A 5 9.28 4.72 17.26
N ASN A 6 8.17 4.76 17.99
CA ASN A 6 7.67 3.62 18.76
C ASN A 6 6.74 2.76 17.88
N VAL A 7 7.27 2.25 16.77
CA VAL A 7 6.57 1.36 15.85
C VAL A 7 7.10 -0.06 16.07
N PRO A 8 6.25 -1.09 16.18
CA PRO A 8 6.71 -2.46 16.29
C PRO A 8 7.62 -2.84 15.11
N THR A 9 8.84 -3.28 15.41
CA THR A 9 9.79 -3.79 14.41
C THR A 9 9.99 -5.28 14.59
N VAL A 10 10.25 -5.99 13.50
CA VAL A 10 10.60 -7.42 13.51
C VAL A 10 12.10 -7.57 13.25
N PRO A 11 12.82 -8.48 13.95
CA PRO A 11 14.21 -8.82 13.64
C PRO A 11 14.41 -9.27 12.18
N LEU A 12 15.60 -9.03 11.63
CA LEU A 12 15.88 -9.32 10.21
C LEU A 12 15.77 -10.80 9.87
N ASP A 13 16.33 -11.68 10.70
CA ASP A 13 16.25 -13.14 10.55
C ASP A 13 14.80 -13.64 10.56
N GLU A 14 13.99 -13.07 11.45
CA GLU A 14 12.57 -13.37 11.50
C GLU A 14 11.82 -12.85 10.25
N ALA A 15 12.16 -11.64 9.76
CA ALA A 15 11.60 -11.09 8.54
C ALA A 15 11.92 -11.96 7.32
N ILE A 16 13.18 -12.39 7.15
CA ILE A 16 13.61 -13.32 6.10
C ILE A 16 12.79 -14.60 6.20
N ALA A 17 12.72 -15.21 7.38
CA ALA A 17 11.99 -16.46 7.57
C ALA A 17 10.49 -16.33 7.27
N ARG A 18 9.87 -15.18 7.57
CA ARG A 18 8.46 -14.89 7.23
C ARG A 18 8.26 -14.80 5.71
N VAL A 19 9.13 -14.08 5.00
CA VAL A 19 9.05 -13.93 3.53
C VAL A 19 9.30 -15.26 2.82
N THR A 20 10.30 -16.03 3.25
CA THR A 20 10.57 -17.37 2.70
C THR A 20 9.35 -18.29 2.86
N ARG A 21 8.75 -18.35 4.07
CA ARG A 21 7.56 -19.19 4.30
C ARG A 21 6.37 -18.78 3.42
N PHE A 22 6.16 -17.48 3.23
CA PHE A 22 5.10 -17.00 2.34
C PHE A 22 5.34 -17.44 0.89
N ARG A 23 6.56 -17.28 0.38
CA ARG A 23 6.92 -17.71 -0.98
C ARG A 23 6.81 -19.21 -1.17
N ASP A 24 7.29 -20.01 -0.21
CA ASP A 24 7.21 -21.48 -0.25
C ASP A 24 5.77 -22.00 -0.30
N GLN A 25 4.82 -21.27 0.28
CA GLN A 25 3.39 -21.62 0.24
C GLN A 25 2.76 -21.33 -1.12
N LEU A 26 3.21 -20.28 -1.80
CA LEU A 26 2.67 -19.82 -3.08
C LEU A 26 3.32 -20.49 -4.29
N ILE A 27 4.58 -20.91 -4.20
CA ILE A 27 5.32 -21.51 -5.34
C ILE A 27 4.72 -22.82 -5.87
N LYS A 28 3.84 -23.46 -5.08
CA LYS A 28 3.10 -24.66 -5.47
C LYS A 28 1.76 -24.35 -6.15
N GLN A 29 1.30 -23.10 -6.08
CA GLN A 29 -0.03 -22.68 -6.49
C GLN A 29 0.01 -21.72 -7.69
N VAL A 30 1.06 -20.91 -7.81
CA VAL A 30 1.24 -19.94 -8.89
C VAL A 30 2.67 -20.00 -9.45
N PRO A 31 2.88 -19.64 -10.73
CA PRO A 31 4.22 -19.48 -11.29
C PRO A 31 5.08 -18.54 -10.43
N GLU A 32 6.37 -18.83 -10.30
CA GLU A 32 7.28 -18.02 -9.47
C GLU A 32 7.30 -16.54 -9.88
N ALA A 33 7.18 -16.27 -11.18
CA ALA A 33 7.09 -14.93 -11.75
C ALA A 33 5.89 -14.13 -11.21
N ASN A 34 4.82 -14.81 -10.79
CA ASN A 34 3.59 -14.21 -10.32
C ASN A 34 3.53 -14.11 -8.79
N ILE A 35 4.59 -14.52 -8.08
CA ILE A 35 4.63 -14.40 -6.62
C ILE A 35 5.18 -13.02 -6.26
N PRO A 36 4.35 -12.12 -5.66
CA PRO A 36 4.79 -10.80 -5.27
C PRO A 36 5.94 -10.90 -4.27
N ARG A 37 7.03 -10.16 -4.53
CA ARG A 37 8.18 -10.05 -3.62
C ARG A 37 8.00 -8.89 -2.66
N ALA A 38 7.83 -7.70 -3.23
CA ALA A 38 7.49 -6.48 -2.51
C ALA A 38 6.85 -5.48 -3.50
N VAL A 39 6.28 -4.41 -2.94
CA VAL A 39 5.84 -3.25 -3.68
C VAL A 39 6.63 -2.04 -3.21
N PHE A 40 7.12 -1.26 -4.17
CA PHE A 40 7.77 0.00 -3.86
C PHE A 40 6.72 1.11 -3.71
N ILE A 41 6.67 1.72 -2.52
CA ILE A 41 5.77 2.83 -2.22
C ILE A 41 6.64 4.06 -1.93
N PRO A 42 6.66 5.06 -2.81
CA PRO A 42 7.38 6.30 -2.56
C PRO A 42 6.86 7.02 -1.31
N ILE A 43 7.78 7.51 -0.48
CA ILE A 43 7.42 8.31 0.71
C ILE A 43 6.65 9.57 0.30
N ALA A 44 7.01 10.17 -0.84
CA ALA A 44 6.33 11.35 -1.36
C ALA A 44 4.82 11.11 -1.58
N ASP A 45 4.45 9.92 -2.04
CA ASP A 45 3.05 9.59 -2.32
C ASP A 45 2.27 9.35 -1.03
N ILE A 46 2.90 8.71 -0.03
CA ILE A 46 2.31 8.61 1.33
C ILE A 46 2.10 9.99 1.95
N MET A 47 3.07 10.90 1.78
CA MET A 47 2.94 12.27 2.26
C MET A 47 1.82 13.02 1.54
N ALA A 48 1.68 12.85 0.22
CA ALA A 48 0.60 13.45 -0.55
C ALA A 48 -0.78 12.96 -0.10
N ILE A 49 -0.92 11.65 0.22
CA ILE A 49 -2.14 11.12 0.83
C ILE A 49 -2.40 11.81 2.18
N ILE A 50 -1.39 11.89 3.05
CA ILE A 50 -1.56 12.56 4.36
C ILE A 50 -1.99 14.02 4.19
N GLU A 51 -1.37 14.75 3.27
CA GLU A 51 -1.67 16.16 2.99
C GLU A 51 -3.10 16.37 2.46
N LYS A 52 -3.60 15.46 1.61
CA LYS A 52 -4.98 15.51 1.09
C LYS A 52 -6.04 15.48 2.18
N PHE A 53 -5.77 14.78 3.29
CA PHE A 53 -6.69 14.61 4.41
C PHE A 53 -6.37 15.52 5.62
N GLN A 54 -5.54 16.55 5.41
CA GLN A 54 -5.34 17.61 6.39
C GLN A 54 -6.42 18.67 6.26
N GLU A 55 -7.10 18.96 7.36
CA GLU A 55 -8.09 20.02 7.45
C GLU A 55 -7.65 21.06 8.50
N LEU A 56 -8.01 22.32 8.26
CA LEU A 56 -7.86 23.37 9.26
C LEU A 56 -9.11 23.42 10.12
N ASP A 57 -8.93 23.37 11.44
CA ASP A 57 -10.04 23.64 12.35
C ASP A 57 -10.36 25.14 12.42
N GLU A 58 -11.48 25.49 13.08
CA GLU A 58 -11.94 26.87 13.26
C GLU A 58 -10.92 27.77 13.99
N HIS A 59 -9.89 27.18 14.60
CA HIS A 59 -8.82 27.86 15.32
C HIS A 59 -7.51 27.92 14.52
N GLY A 60 -7.50 27.42 13.29
CA GLY A 60 -6.33 27.39 12.41
C GLY A 60 -5.31 26.29 12.75
N ASN A 61 -5.68 25.27 13.54
CA ASN A 61 -4.83 24.11 13.76
C ASN A 61 -5.03 23.07 12.66
N ILE A 62 -3.92 22.43 12.27
CA ILE A 62 -3.94 21.30 11.34
C ILE A 62 -4.47 20.06 12.07
N ARG A 63 -5.55 19.48 11.57
CA ARG A 63 -6.08 18.18 12.00
C ARG A 63 -5.96 17.19 10.85
N ASN A 64 -5.54 15.98 11.16
CA ASN A 64 -5.52 14.88 10.21
C ASN A 64 -6.70 13.95 10.53
N SER A 65 -7.54 13.65 9.54
CA SER A 65 -8.66 12.72 9.66
C SER A 65 -8.26 11.26 9.44
N LEU A 66 -6.97 10.97 9.19
CA LEU A 66 -6.43 9.63 9.00
C LEU A 66 -5.79 9.05 10.26
N THR A 67 -5.96 7.74 10.45
CA THR A 67 -5.19 6.93 11.42
C THR A 67 -4.04 6.18 10.77
N GLY A 68 -4.10 5.96 9.46
CA GLY A 68 -3.07 5.26 8.70
C GLY A 68 -3.52 4.95 7.28
N VAL A 69 -2.86 3.97 6.69
CA VAL A 69 -3.19 3.41 5.37
C VAL A 69 -3.21 1.89 5.44
N ARG A 70 -4.00 1.26 4.59
CA ARG A 70 -4.08 -0.19 4.42
C ARG A 70 -3.61 -0.57 3.02
N ALA A 71 -2.82 -1.64 2.92
CA ALA A 71 -2.41 -2.21 1.64
C ALA A 71 -3.23 -3.47 1.32
N TYR A 72 -3.84 -3.51 0.15
CA TYR A 72 -4.53 -4.68 -0.39
C TYR A 72 -3.73 -5.23 -1.57
N PHE A 73 -3.49 -6.54 -1.60
CA PHE A 73 -2.95 -7.21 -2.78
C PHE A 73 -4.09 -7.60 -3.71
N ALA A 74 -4.02 -7.20 -4.98
CA ALA A 74 -5.05 -7.43 -5.97
C ALA A 74 -4.45 -7.92 -7.30
N VAL A 75 -5.34 -8.37 -8.19
CA VAL A 75 -5.03 -8.79 -9.56
C VAL A 75 -6.00 -8.05 -10.48
N LYS A 76 -5.50 -7.51 -11.59
CA LYS A 76 -6.30 -6.73 -12.54
C LYS A 76 -7.07 -7.66 -13.48
N ASP A 77 -8.35 -7.37 -13.75
CA ASP A 77 -9.18 -8.21 -14.61
C ASP A 77 -8.96 -7.86 -16.10
N GLY A 78 -8.78 -8.89 -16.95
CA GLY A 78 -8.34 -8.76 -18.36
C GLY A 78 -7.09 -9.58 -18.73
N ASP A 79 -6.49 -10.23 -17.74
CA ASP A 79 -5.10 -10.67 -17.76
C ASP A 79 -4.95 -12.21 -17.59
N GLN A 80 -6.05 -12.95 -17.80
CA GLN A 80 -6.14 -14.41 -17.64
C GLN A 80 -5.18 -15.26 -18.52
N ALA A 81 -4.34 -14.64 -19.35
CA ALA A 81 -3.40 -15.31 -20.26
C ALA A 81 -1.94 -14.77 -20.21
N LEU A 82 -1.59 -13.87 -19.29
CA LEU A 82 -0.22 -13.36 -19.11
C LEU A 82 0.27 -13.56 -17.66
N PRO A 83 1.59 -13.49 -17.39
CA PRO A 83 2.12 -13.57 -16.03
C PRO A 83 1.74 -12.30 -15.25
N ASP A 84 0.56 -12.30 -14.62
CA ASP A 84 -0.01 -11.10 -14.01
C ASP A 84 0.85 -10.55 -12.86
N ASP A 85 1.10 -9.26 -12.95
CA ASP A 85 1.71 -8.47 -11.90
C ASP A 85 0.73 -8.31 -10.74
N VAL A 86 1.03 -8.91 -9.58
CA VAL A 86 0.29 -8.64 -8.36
C VAL A 86 0.41 -7.16 -8.01
N THR A 87 -0.73 -6.50 -7.87
CA THR A 87 -0.84 -5.08 -7.56
C THR A 87 -0.99 -4.88 -6.05
N ALA A 88 -0.50 -3.75 -5.53
CA ALA A 88 -0.87 -3.32 -4.19
C ALA A 88 -1.63 -2.00 -4.25
N LEU A 89 -2.84 -2.01 -3.70
CA LEU A 89 -3.71 -0.87 -3.58
C LEU A 89 -3.57 -0.29 -2.17
N ILE A 90 -3.27 1.00 -2.06
CA ILE A 90 -3.18 1.70 -0.78
C ILE A 90 -4.46 2.48 -0.55
N VAL A 91 -5.08 2.25 0.60
CA VAL A 91 -6.37 2.84 0.98
C VAL A 91 -6.21 3.61 2.28
N PRO A 92 -6.55 4.91 2.35
CA PRO A 92 -6.55 5.67 3.59
C PRO A 92 -7.56 5.12 4.60
N VAL A 93 -7.21 5.18 5.89
CA VAL A 93 -8.07 4.71 6.99
C VAL A 93 -8.43 5.87 7.90
N ASP A 94 -9.71 6.06 8.16
CA ASP A 94 -10.24 7.15 8.97
C ASP A 94 -9.98 6.97 10.49
N LEU A 95 -10.42 7.94 11.29
CA LEU A 95 -10.35 7.90 12.77
C LEU A 95 -11.18 6.78 13.42
N ALA A 96 -12.17 6.23 12.72
CA ALA A 96 -12.98 5.10 13.17
C ALA A 96 -12.37 3.74 12.79
N GLY A 97 -11.30 3.72 12.00
CA GLY A 97 -10.66 2.51 11.48
C GLY A 97 -11.28 1.97 10.19
N SER A 98 -12.14 2.75 9.53
CA SER A 98 -12.81 2.39 8.27
C SER A 98 -12.00 2.86 7.07
N ASP A 99 -12.11 2.11 5.97
CA ASP A 99 -11.46 2.45 4.71
C ASP A 99 -12.20 3.60 4.02
N ILE A 100 -11.47 4.61 3.57
CA ILE A 100 -12.00 5.71 2.77
C ILE A 100 -11.91 5.31 1.30
N VAL A 101 -13.04 4.94 0.71
CA VAL A 101 -13.11 4.34 -0.64
C VAL A 101 -13.76 5.24 -1.69
N ALA A 102 -14.53 6.26 -1.30
CA ALA A 102 -15.28 7.11 -2.21
C ALA A 102 -15.23 8.58 -1.80
N HIS A 103 -15.14 9.45 -2.81
CA HIS A 103 -15.50 10.85 -2.69
C HIS A 103 -17.02 10.97 -2.55
N THR A 104 -17.50 11.66 -1.52
CA THR A 104 -18.77 12.39 -1.64
C THR A 104 -18.37 13.84 -1.78
N THR A 105 -18.13 14.30 -3.00
CA THR A 105 -18.14 15.75 -3.21
C THR A 105 -19.58 16.17 -2.97
N GLY A 106 -19.84 17.08 -2.04
CA GLY A 106 -21.21 17.51 -1.69
C GLY A 106 -21.89 18.32 -2.80
N VAL A 107 -21.60 18.04 -4.06
CA VAL A 107 -22.04 18.76 -5.25
C VAL A 107 -22.91 17.81 -6.06
N GLU A 108 -24.22 18.03 -6.03
CA GLU A 108 -25.16 17.30 -6.89
C GLU A 108 -24.80 17.57 -8.37
N GLY A 109 -24.23 16.58 -9.07
CA GLY A 109 -24.14 16.59 -10.53
C GLY A 109 -22.78 16.32 -11.17
N GLU A 110 -21.73 16.02 -10.40
CA GLU A 110 -20.50 15.42 -10.95
C GLU A 110 -20.59 13.90 -10.78
N GLU A 111 -20.38 13.14 -11.87
CA GLU A 111 -20.27 11.68 -11.80
C GLU A 111 -18.99 11.36 -11.02
N ASP A 112 -19.13 11.14 -9.71
CA ASP A 112 -18.08 10.74 -8.76
C ASP A 112 -17.58 9.31 -9.11
N ASP A 113 -16.75 9.19 -10.16
CA ASP A 113 -16.01 7.95 -10.48
C ASP A 113 -14.63 7.90 -9.81
N ASP A 114 -14.23 8.94 -9.08
CA ASP A 114 -12.94 9.02 -8.41
C ASP A 114 -12.97 8.31 -7.04
N SER A 115 -12.24 7.20 -6.93
CA SER A 115 -12.01 6.49 -5.67
C SER A 115 -10.72 6.94 -4.98
N ASP A 116 -10.70 6.90 -3.64
CA ASP A 116 -9.49 7.16 -2.83
C ASP A 116 -8.59 5.92 -2.70
N ILE A 117 -8.66 5.01 -3.69
CA ILE A 117 -7.86 3.81 -3.77
C ILE A 117 -6.69 4.08 -4.72
N TYR A 118 -5.49 4.13 -4.15
CA TYR A 118 -4.29 4.46 -4.91
C TYR A 118 -3.61 3.16 -5.38
N ASP A 119 -3.44 3.03 -6.69
CA ASP A 119 -2.73 1.90 -7.28
C ASP A 119 -1.21 2.14 -7.25
N PHE A 120 -0.50 1.36 -6.42
CA PHE A 120 0.96 1.35 -6.33
C PHE A 120 1.56 0.19 -7.11
N THR A 121 1.10 -0.02 -8.36
CA THR A 121 1.66 -0.97 -9.32
C THR A 121 3.06 -0.58 -9.77
N GLN A 122 4.03 -0.78 -8.88
CA GLN A 122 5.42 -0.98 -9.23
C GLN A 122 5.88 -2.25 -8.51
N PRO A 123 5.48 -3.42 -9.06
CA PRO A 123 5.88 -4.68 -8.50
C PRO A 123 7.41 -4.79 -8.56
N CYS A 124 7.94 -5.61 -7.67
CA CYS A 124 9.37 -5.79 -7.56
C CYS A 124 10.15 -6.30 -8.80
N PRO A 125 9.60 -6.84 -9.90
CA PRO A 125 10.42 -7.28 -11.02
C PRO A 125 11.31 -6.16 -11.61
N ASP A 126 10.80 -4.93 -11.70
CA ASP A 126 11.53 -3.84 -12.39
C ASP A 126 12.31 -2.90 -11.46
N LYS A 127 12.00 -2.88 -10.14
CA LYS A 127 12.57 -1.92 -9.17
C LYS A 127 12.90 -2.51 -7.80
N CYS A 128 12.96 -3.84 -7.66
CA CYS A 128 13.46 -4.42 -6.41
C CYS A 128 14.92 -4.02 -6.16
N ASP A 129 15.28 -4.03 -4.88
CA ASP A 129 16.67 -4.04 -4.45
C ASP A 129 17.15 -5.51 -4.42
N PRO A 130 17.86 -6.01 -5.45
CA PRO A 130 18.34 -7.39 -5.48
C PRO A 130 19.41 -7.67 -4.41
N ASP A 131 20.01 -6.62 -3.83
CA ASP A 131 20.99 -6.74 -2.75
C ASP A 131 20.32 -6.82 -1.37
N SER A 132 18.99 -6.69 -1.30
CA SER A 132 18.23 -6.80 -0.06
C SER A 132 18.28 -8.22 0.49
N PRO A 133 18.51 -8.41 1.81
CA PRO A 133 18.44 -9.73 2.44
C PRO A 133 17.05 -10.36 2.39
N LEU A 134 16.02 -9.57 2.03
CA LEU A 134 14.65 -10.04 1.84
C LEU A 134 14.35 -10.43 0.38
N TYR A 135 15.31 -10.26 -0.54
CA TYR A 135 15.21 -10.71 -1.94
C TYR A 135 15.48 -12.22 -2.02
N VAL A 136 14.50 -13.00 -1.58
CA VAL A 136 14.49 -14.48 -1.62
C VAL A 136 13.41 -14.99 -2.53
#